data_AF-A0A1C6Q6C6-F1
#
_entry.id   AF-A0A1C6Q6C6-F1
#
_cell.length_a   1.000
_cell.length_b   1.000
_cell.length_c   1.000
_cell.angle_alpha   90.00
_cell.angle_beta   90.00
_cell.angle_gamma   90.00
#
_symmetry.space_group_name_H-M   'P 1'
#
loop_
_entity.id
_entity.type
_entity.pdbx_description
1 polymer ?
#
loop_
_entity_poly.entity_id
_entity_poly.type
_entity_poly.pdbx_seq_one_letter_code
_entity_poly.pdbx_strand_id
1 'polypeptide(L)'
;MESRFLGIAELRSTPSVAVVVDVMRAFTVAAWAFARGAEKIVLAGSPDEALALKARNAEGVRLGVHPDDTALCLELDRFPFAMVATQEDALTVLRPHRTDG
;
A
#
# COMPACT_ATOMS: atom_id res chain seq x y z
N MET A 1 18.66 -17.28 -0.85
CA MET A 1 17.40 -16.86 -0.19
C MET A 1 16.29 -17.63 -0.86
N GLU A 2 15.54 -18.44 -0.10
CA GLU A 2 14.42 -19.23 -0.64
C GLU A 2 13.19 -18.33 -0.77
N SER A 3 12.70 -18.12 -2.00
CA SER A 3 11.48 -17.36 -2.27
C SER A 3 10.31 -18.32 -2.54
N ARG A 4 9.15 -18.06 -1.94
CA ARG A 4 7.91 -18.80 -2.17
C ARG A 4 6.83 -17.86 -2.68
N PHE A 5 6.17 -18.24 -3.76
CA PHE A 5 4.97 -17.57 -4.26
C PHE A 5 3.76 -18.27 -3.65
N LEU A 6 2.93 -17.53 -2.91
CA LEU A 6 1.74 -18.03 -2.24
C LEU A 6 0.55 -17.15 -2.61
N GLY A 7 -0.58 -17.78 -2.93
CA GLY A 7 -1.86 -17.07 -2.97
C GLY A 7 -2.30 -16.66 -1.57
N ILE A 8 -3.21 -15.67 -1.47
CA ILE A 8 -3.72 -15.15 -0.19
C ILE A 8 -4.26 -16.29 0.70
N ALA A 9 -5.04 -17.21 0.13
CA ALA A 9 -5.62 -18.34 0.86
C ALA A 9 -4.59 -19.37 1.37
N GLU A 10 -3.37 -19.33 0.84
CA GLU A 10 -2.29 -20.27 1.19
C GLU A 10 -1.38 -19.73 2.29
N LEU A 11 -1.52 -18.45 2.65
CA LEU A 11 -0.77 -17.80 3.72
C LEU A 11 -1.35 -18.18 5.09
N ARG A 12 -0.80 -19.24 5.70
CA ARG A 12 -1.28 -19.80 6.99
C ARG A 12 -0.59 -19.24 8.22
N SER A 13 0.50 -18.52 8.05
CA SER A 13 1.26 -17.87 9.12
C SER A 13 1.93 -16.61 8.59
N THR A 14 2.19 -15.65 9.48
CA THR A 14 2.87 -14.40 9.13
C THR A 14 4.36 -14.67 8.92
N PRO A 15 4.90 -14.48 7.70
CA PRO A 15 6.34 -14.60 7.47
C PRO A 15 7.06 -13.40 8.11
N SER A 16 8.38 -13.52 8.30
CA SER A 16 9.20 -12.39 8.77
C SER A 16 9.19 -11.21 7.79
N VAL A 17 9.05 -11.49 6.50
CA VAL A 17 8.92 -10.52 5.42
C VAL A 17 7.92 -11.05 4.39
N ALA A 18 6.99 -10.20 3.94
CA ALA A 18 6.09 -10.48 2.82
C ALA A 18 6.20 -9.36 1.79
N VAL A 19 6.28 -9.72 0.51
CA VAL A 19 6.07 -8.80 -0.61
C VAL A 19 4.68 -9.06 -1.14
N VAL A 20 3.77 -8.11 -0.97
CA VAL A 20 2.41 -8.22 -1.49
C VAL A 20 2.39 -7.60 -2.89
N VAL A 21 1.89 -8.38 -3.86
CA VAL A 21 1.75 -7.94 -5.25
C VAL A 21 0.26 -7.85 -5.56
N ASP A 22 -0.30 -6.65 -5.46
CA ASP A 22 -1.67 -6.35 -5.91
C ASP A 22 -1.61 -5.30 -7.04
N VAL A 23 -1.56 -5.82 -8.26
CA VAL A 23 -1.35 -5.08 -9.52
C VAL A 23 -2.57 -4.24 -9.91
N MET A 24 -3.79 -4.65 -9.51
CA MET A 24 -5.05 -4.01 -9.89
C MET A 24 -5.97 -3.95 -8.66
N ARG A 25 -5.97 -2.90 -7.85
CA ARG A 25 -5.42 -1.54 -8.06
C ARG A 25 -4.59 -1.01 -6.88
N ALA A 26 -4.41 -1.78 -5.81
CA ALA A 26 -3.96 -1.20 -4.54
C ALA A 26 -2.49 -0.73 -4.56
N PHE A 27 -1.55 -1.47 -5.19
CA PHE A 27 -0.15 -1.04 -5.18
C PHE A 27 0.18 0.04 -6.20
N THR A 28 -0.56 0.13 -7.32
CA THR A 28 -0.41 1.24 -8.28
C THR A 28 -0.80 2.57 -7.63
N VAL A 29 -1.94 2.60 -6.92
CA VAL A 29 -2.37 3.78 -6.15
C VAL A 29 -1.33 4.12 -5.07
N ALA A 30 -0.83 3.12 -4.34
CA ALA A 30 0.08 3.35 -3.24
C ALA A 30 1.42 3.93 -3.71
N ALA A 31 2.02 3.35 -4.74
CA ALA A 31 3.28 3.83 -5.31
C ALA A 31 3.12 5.24 -5.91
N TRP A 32 2.03 5.50 -6.63
CA TRP A 32 1.70 6.82 -7.15
C TRP A 32 1.49 7.85 -6.03
N ALA A 33 0.81 7.48 -4.95
CA ALA A 33 0.57 8.38 -3.81
C ALA A 33 1.88 8.81 -3.15
N PHE A 34 2.82 7.86 -2.96
CA PHE A 34 4.16 8.16 -2.46
C PHE A 34 4.96 9.05 -3.42
N ALA A 35 4.89 8.80 -4.73
CA ALA A 35 5.53 9.65 -5.74
C ALA A 35 5.03 11.11 -5.71
N ARG A 36 3.84 11.35 -5.15
CA ARG A 36 3.24 12.68 -4.94
C ARG A 36 3.49 13.28 -3.56
N GLY A 37 4.33 12.65 -2.74
CA GLY A 37 4.71 13.15 -1.43
C GLY A 37 3.79 12.69 -0.29
N ALA A 38 2.97 11.66 -0.47
CA ALA A 38 2.38 11.00 0.70
C ALA A 38 3.51 10.48 1.61
N GLU A 39 3.37 10.69 2.93
CA GLU A 39 4.36 10.18 3.89
C GLU A 39 4.09 8.71 4.25
N LYS A 40 2.81 8.37 4.38
CA LYS A 40 2.33 7.05 4.76
C LYS A 40 0.95 6.78 4.17
N ILE A 41 0.60 5.50 4.08
CA ILE A 41 -0.76 5.05 3.74
C ILE A 41 -1.30 4.24 4.90
N VAL A 42 -2.54 4.52 5.31
CA VAL A 42 -3.24 3.79 6.37
C VAL A 42 -4.27 2.89 5.70
N LEU A 43 -4.15 1.58 5.93
CA LEU A 43 -5.12 0.61 5.42
C LEU A 43 -6.35 0.58 6.33
N ALA A 44 -7.53 0.66 5.71
CA ALA A 44 -8.81 0.45 6.37
C ALA A 44 -9.42 -0.86 5.88
N GLY A 45 -10.03 -1.62 6.78
CA GLY A 45 -10.75 -2.85 6.46
C GLY A 45 -12.11 -2.61 5.79
N SER A 46 -12.60 -1.36 5.77
CA SER A 46 -13.88 -0.99 5.14
C SER A 46 -13.91 0.48 4.67
N PRO A 47 -14.84 0.84 3.75
CA PRO A 47 -15.06 2.23 3.35
C PRO A 47 -15.47 3.15 4.52
N ASP A 48 -16.32 2.68 5.43
CA ASP A 48 -16.78 3.46 6.58
C ASP A 48 -15.64 3.77 7.54
N GLU A 49 -14.77 2.78 7.79
CA GLU A 49 -13.54 2.97 8.56
C GLU A 49 -12.60 3.98 7.88
N ALA A 50 -12.45 3.93 6.56
CA ALA A 50 -11.64 4.91 5.82
C ALA A 50 -12.18 6.34 5.95
N LEU A 51 -13.51 6.51 5.88
CA LEU A 51 -14.17 7.80 6.08
C LEU A 51 -14.01 8.29 7.53
N ALA A 52 -14.14 7.40 8.51
CA ALA A 52 -13.91 7.73 9.93
C ALA A 52 -12.44 8.14 10.19
N LEU A 53 -11.48 7.44 9.60
CA LEU A 53 -10.05 7.79 9.68
C LEU A 53 -9.77 9.16 9.06
N LYS A 54 -10.40 9.48 7.92
CA LYS A 54 -10.30 10.81 7.30
C LYS A 54 -10.93 11.90 8.18
N ALA A 55 -12.10 11.65 8.76
CA ALA A 55 -12.75 12.63 9.63
C ALA A 55 -11.93 12.93 10.90
N ARG A 56 -11.21 11.95 11.43
CA ARG A 56 -10.32 12.09 12.59
C ARG A 56 -8.98 12.79 12.27
N ASN A 57 -8.53 12.72 11.02
CA ASN A 57 -7.26 13.27 10.55
C ASN A 57 -7.54 14.38 9.52
N ALA A 58 -7.88 15.57 10.02
CA ALA A 58 -8.41 16.66 9.21
C ALA A 58 -7.41 17.29 8.22
N GLU A 59 -6.09 17.11 8.41
CA GLU A 59 -5.07 17.65 7.52
C GLU A 59 -4.36 16.56 6.71
N GLY A 60 -4.26 16.77 5.39
CA GLY A 60 -3.42 15.96 4.50
C GLY A 60 -3.98 14.60 4.05
N VAL A 61 -5.13 14.14 4.56
CA VAL A 61 -5.69 12.83 4.16
C VAL A 61 -6.47 12.90 2.85
N ARG A 62 -6.08 12.05 1.89
CA ARG A 62 -6.78 11.84 0.60
C ARG A 62 -7.26 10.40 0.50
N LEU A 63 -8.48 10.20 -0.02
CA LEU A 63 -8.97 8.86 -0.36
C LEU A 63 -8.27 8.39 -1.65
N GLY A 64 -7.72 7.17 -1.62
CA GLY A 64 -6.84 6.63 -2.65
C GLY A 64 -7.58 5.96 -3.80
N VAL A 65 -8.23 6.74 -4.67
CA VAL A 65 -8.67 6.24 -5.98
C VAL A 65 -8.17 7.22 -7.03
N HIS A 66 -7.33 6.76 -7.97
CA HIS A 66 -6.87 7.60 -9.07
C HIS A 66 -7.72 7.33 -10.32
N PRO A 67 -8.20 8.36 -11.04
CA PRO A 67 -8.99 8.17 -12.26
C PRO A 67 -8.22 7.39 -13.35
N ASP A 68 -6.90 7.51 -13.38
CA ASP A 68 -6.04 6.83 -14.37
C ASP A 68 -5.40 5.53 -13.86
N ASP A 69 -5.87 4.94 -12.75
CA ASP A 69 -5.27 3.72 -12.16
C ASP A 69 -5.00 2.64 -13.20
N THR A 70 -5.96 2.36 -14.09
CA THR A 70 -5.82 1.33 -15.12
C THR A 70 -4.71 1.64 -16.13
N ALA A 71 -4.53 2.91 -16.50
CA ALA A 71 -3.47 3.32 -17.41
C ALA A 71 -2.10 3.22 -16.75
N LEU A 72 -2.00 3.61 -15.47
CA LEU A 72 -0.78 3.50 -14.68
C LEU A 72 -0.31 2.04 -14.53
N CYS A 73 -1.24 1.07 -14.46
CA CYS A 73 -0.90 -0.35 -14.39
C CYS A 73 -0.22 -0.90 -15.67
N LEU A 74 -0.29 -0.19 -16.79
CA LEU A 74 0.38 -0.58 -18.04
C LEU A 74 1.83 -0.06 -18.12
N GLU A 75 2.21 0.85 -17.22
CA GLU A 75 3.54 1.44 -17.18
C GLU A 75 4.45 0.62 -16.26
N LEU A 76 5.13 -0.37 -16.84
CA LEU A 76 6.06 -1.25 -16.12
C LEU A 76 7.19 -0.44 -15.44
N ASP A 77 7.49 -0.77 -14.20
CA ASP A 77 8.60 -0.21 -13.40
C ASP A 77 8.61 1.33 -13.25
N ARG A 78 7.46 2.00 -13.41
CA ARG A 78 7.36 3.47 -13.30
C ARG A 78 7.74 4.01 -11.91
N PHE A 79 7.44 3.24 -10.86
CA PHE A 79 7.63 3.66 -9.47
C PHE A 79 8.29 2.54 -8.64
N PRO A 80 9.13 2.89 -7.65
CA PRO A 80 9.54 1.95 -6.61
C PRO A 80 8.28 1.41 -5.90
N PHE A 81 8.08 0.10 -5.95
CA PHE A 81 6.88 -0.54 -5.41
C PHE A 81 7.11 -1.17 -4.04
N ALA A 82 8.37 -1.29 -3.60
CA ALA A 82 8.70 -1.87 -2.31
C ALA A 82 8.22 -0.95 -1.18
N MET A 83 7.43 -1.51 -0.27
CA MET A 83 6.86 -0.80 0.88
C MET A 83 6.98 -1.70 2.11
N VAL A 84 7.16 -1.10 3.28
CA VAL A 84 7.14 -1.79 4.57
C VAL A 84 5.78 -1.59 5.20
N ALA A 85 5.10 -2.68 5.53
CA ALA A 85 3.88 -2.68 6.31
C ALA A 85 4.21 -2.89 7.79
N THR A 86 3.76 -1.98 8.65
CA THR A 86 3.90 -2.08 10.11
C THR A 86 2.55 -1.94 10.79
N GLN A 87 2.37 -2.60 11.94
CA GLN A 87 1.24 -2.32 12.83
C GLN A 87 1.59 -1.12 13.70
N GLU A 88 0.77 -0.08 13.67
CA GLU A 88 0.83 1.09 14.57
C GLU A 88 -0.52 1.23 15.26
N ASP A 89 -0.53 1.04 16.59
CA ASP A 89 -1.74 0.90 17.38
C ASP A 89 -2.67 -0.19 16.80
N ALA A 90 -3.85 0.22 16.31
CA ALA A 90 -4.84 -0.66 15.68
C ALA A 90 -4.82 -0.60 14.15
N LEU A 91 -3.84 0.09 13.54
CA LEU A 91 -3.83 0.39 12.11
C LEU A 91 -2.63 -0.25 11.41
N THR A 92 -2.86 -0.74 10.20
CA THR A 92 -1.77 -1.15 9.31
C THR A 92 -1.30 0.06 8.53
N VAL A 93 0.00 0.40 8.66
CA VAL A 93 0.63 1.56 8.04
C VAL A 93 1.66 1.10 7.02
N LEU A 94 1.57 1.61 5.79
CA LEU A 94 2.55 1.40 4.74
C LEU A 94 3.49 2.61 4.65
N ARG A 95 4.79 2.36 4.53
CA ARG A 95 5.82 3.37 4.18
C ARG A 95 6.67 2.88 3.02
N PRO A 96 7.18 3.79 2.16
CA PRO A 96 8.05 3.40 1.06
C PRO A 96 9.34 2.78 1.61
N HIS A 97 9.75 1.64 1.07
CA HIS A 97 11.05 1.07 1.34
C HIS A 97 12.08 1.80 0.46
N ARG A 98 12.85 2.69 1.07
CA ARG A 98 13.98 3.33 0.40
C ARG A 98 15.16 2.38 0.50
N THR A 99 15.63 1.88 -0.63
CA THR A 99 16.98 1.31 -0.68
C THR A 99 17.95 2.49 -0.71
N ASP A 100 18.76 2.63 0.33
CA ASP A 100 19.99 3.41 0.21
C ASP A 100 20.79 2.75 -0.93
N GLY A 101 21.12 3.55 -1.95
CA GLY A 101 21.69 3.07 -3.22
C GLY A 101 23.01 2.31 -3.07
#